data_AF-A0A2A5SJT2-F1
#
_entry.id   AF-A0A2A5SJT2-F1
#
_cell.length_a   1.000
_cell.length_b   1.000
_cell.length_c   1.000
_cell.angle_alpha   90.00
_cell.angle_beta   90.00
_cell.angle_gamma   90.00
#
_symmetry.space_group_name_H-M   'P 1'
#
loop_
_entity.id
_entity.type
_entity.pdbx_description
1 polymer ?
#
loop_
_entity_poly.entity_id
_entity_poly.type
_entity_poly.pdbx_seq_one_letter_code
_entity_poly.pdbx_strand_id
1 'polypeptide(L)'
;MNFFKVGISRSSILYVFLAVIIGGLIGIVDAIFGRGLIYITEFRDSHALYLIPFLTLAGLLIVYIYKNFGKDSQKGMGLIFEAGNHGREDIPKRLVPLIVFSTWLSHLFVASVGREVG
;
A
#
# COMPACT_ATOMS: atom_id res chain seq x y z
N MET A 1 10.37 -4.23 42.70
CA MET A 1 9.47 -3.53 41.75
C MET A 1 10.28 -2.41 41.07
N ASN A 2 11.06 -2.74 40.04
CA ASN A 2 11.92 -1.79 39.34
C ASN A 2 11.65 -1.91 37.83
N PHE A 3 10.52 -1.37 37.41
CA PHE A 3 10.23 -1.09 36.00
C PHE A 3 10.46 0.41 35.77
N PHE A 4 11.11 0.77 34.67
CA PHE A 4 11.36 2.15 34.22
C PHE A 4 12.43 2.97 34.95
N LYS A 5 13.70 2.61 34.73
CA LYS A 5 14.73 3.63 34.49
C LYS A 5 15.00 3.65 32.98
N VAL A 6 14.11 4.30 32.22
CA VAL A 6 14.41 4.66 30.83
C VAL A 6 15.44 5.77 30.91
N GLY A 7 16.72 5.40 30.90
CA GLY A 7 17.80 6.35 30.68
C GLY A 7 17.67 6.87 29.27
N ILE A 8 17.10 8.07 29.09
CA ILE A 8 16.97 8.72 27.80
C ILE A 8 18.38 9.03 27.31
N SER A 9 18.91 8.17 26.44
CA SER A 9 20.16 8.43 25.73
C SER A 9 19.91 9.49 24.66
N ARG A 10 20.92 10.29 24.31
CA ARG A 10 20.82 11.27 23.19
C ARG A 10 20.36 10.60 21.89
N SER A 11 20.75 9.35 21.69
CA SER A 11 20.36 8.50 20.56
C SER A 11 18.86 8.23 20.54
N SER A 12 18.23 7.97 21.68
CA SER A 12 16.79 7.71 21.79
C SER A 12 15.95 8.91 21.33
N ILE A 13 16.39 10.13 21.65
CA ILE A 13 15.72 11.37 21.21
C ILE A 13 15.81 11.54 19.69
N LEU A 14 16.98 11.23 19.11
CA LEU A 14 17.18 11.27 17.66
C LEU A 14 16.27 10.28 16.92
N TYR A 15 16.11 9.06 17.44
CA TYR A 15 15.21 8.07 16.84
C TYR A 15 13.74 8.50 16.92
N VAL A 16 13.30 9.08 18.04
CA VAL A 16 11.93 9.61 18.17
C VAL A 16 11.70 10.75 17.17
N PHE A 17 12.65 11.68 17.06
CA PHE A 17 12.55 12.77 16.09
C PHE A 17 12.46 12.26 14.64
N LEU A 18 13.32 11.29 14.28
CA LEU A 18 13.29 10.67 12.96
C LEU A 18 11.97 9.91 12.72
N ALA A 19 11.45 9.20 13.72
CA ALA A 19 10.17 8.50 13.63
C ALA A 19 9.00 9.46 13.39
N VAL A 20 9.00 10.64 14.01
CA VAL A 20 7.96 11.67 13.78
C VAL A 20 8.02 12.19 12.34
N ILE A 21 9.22 12.47 11.81
CA ILE A 21 9.39 12.91 10.42
C ILE A 21 8.92 11.83 9.45
N ILE A 22 9.38 10.59 9.65
CA ILE A 22 9.01 9.45 8.79
C ILE A 22 7.49 9.22 8.87
N GLY A 23 6.91 9.24 10.08
CA GLY A 23 5.47 9.09 10.27
C GLY A 23 4.67 10.19 9.59
N GLY A 24 5.14 11.44 9.63
CA GLY A 24 4.52 12.54 8.90
C GLY A 24 4.55 12.35 7.39
N LEU A 25 5.69 11.93 6.83
CA LEU A 25 5.82 11.64 5.40
C LEU A 25 4.92 10.47 4.98
N ILE A 26 4.91 9.38 5.73
CA ILE A 26 4.04 8.21 5.48
C ILE A 26 2.57 8.62 5.55
N GLY A 27 2.18 9.39 6.57
CA GLY A 27 0.80 9.87 6.72
C GLY A 27 0.32 10.72 5.55
N ILE A 28 1.20 11.56 4.96
CA ILE A 28 0.87 12.32 3.74
C ILE A 28 0.65 11.37 2.55
N VAL A 29 1.54 10.38 2.37
CA VAL A 29 1.41 9.40 1.30
C VAL A 29 0.12 8.60 1.45
N ASP A 30 -0.20 8.14 2.66
CA ASP A 30 -1.42 7.39 2.96
C ASP A 30 -2.68 8.25 2.76
N ALA A 31 -2.64 9.54 3.09
CA ALA A 31 -3.74 10.46 2.84
C ALA A 31 -4.01 10.64 1.34
N ILE A 32 -2.96 10.78 0.53
CA ILE A 32 -3.08 10.85 -0.94
C ILE A 32 -3.63 9.53 -1.48
N PHE A 33 -3.10 8.41 -1.00
CA PHE A 33 -3.55 7.07 -1.36
C PHE A 33 -5.05 6.87 -1.09
N GLY A 34 -5.49 7.21 0.13
CA GLY A 34 -6.88 7.10 0.57
C GLY A 34 -7.81 8.03 -0.21
N ARG A 35 -7.39 9.27 -0.49
CA ARG A 35 -8.16 10.21 -1.34
C ARG A 35 -8.35 9.68 -2.76
N GLY A 36 -7.30 9.10 -3.34
CA GLY A 36 -7.40 8.42 -4.64
C GLY A 36 -8.38 7.25 -4.60
N LEU A 37 -8.36 6.47 -3.52
CA LEU A 37 -9.25 5.33 -3.34
C LEU A 37 -10.73 5.75 -3.27
N ILE A 38 -11.03 6.83 -2.54
CA ILE A 38 -12.38 7.40 -2.46
C ILE A 38 -12.84 7.82 -3.86
N TYR A 39 -12.03 8.60 -4.57
CA TYR A 39 -12.35 9.06 -5.92
C TYR A 39 -12.63 7.90 -6.90
N ILE A 40 -11.78 6.86 -6.86
CA ILE A 40 -11.97 5.65 -7.67
C ILE A 40 -13.26 4.92 -7.33
N THR A 41 -13.58 4.85 -6.03
CA THR A 41 -14.78 4.19 -5.54
C THR A 41 -16.03 4.96 -5.97
N GLU A 42 -16.03 6.29 -5.90
CA GLU A 42 -17.11 7.16 -6.39
C GLU A 42 -17.29 7.05 -7.92
N PHE A 43 -16.18 7.02 -8.66
CA PHE A 43 -16.21 6.81 -10.11
C PHE A 43 -16.78 5.43 -10.48
N ARG A 44 -16.38 4.39 -9.75
CA ARG A 44 -16.95 3.05 -9.90
C ARG A 44 -18.45 3.06 -9.58
N ASP A 45 -18.88 3.64 -8.47
CA ASP A 45 -20.29 3.63 -8.07
C ASP A 45 -21.20 4.28 -9.12
N SER A 46 -20.70 5.27 -9.85
CA SER A 46 -21.42 5.90 -10.97
C SER A 46 -21.41 5.09 -12.27
N HIS A 47 -20.45 4.17 -12.47
CA HIS A 47 -20.24 3.45 -13.74
C HIS A 47 -20.18 1.91 -13.59
N ALA A 48 -20.58 1.37 -12.44
CA ALA A 48 -20.33 -0.02 -12.04
C ALA A 48 -20.78 -1.05 -13.08
N LEU A 49 -21.97 -0.86 -13.67
CA LEU A 49 -22.53 -1.76 -14.68
C LEU A 49 -21.66 -1.91 -15.93
N TYR A 50 -20.89 -0.86 -16.28
CA TYR A 50 -19.97 -0.88 -17.42
C TYR A 50 -18.57 -1.40 -17.06
N LEU A 51 -18.15 -1.28 -15.79
CA LEU A 51 -16.81 -1.70 -15.34
C LEU A 51 -16.73 -3.19 -15.02
N ILE A 52 -17.79 -3.80 -14.51
CA ILE A 52 -17.85 -5.23 -14.16
C ILE A 52 -17.40 -6.17 -15.29
N PRO A 53 -17.84 -6.03 -16.56
CA PRO A 53 -17.39 -6.91 -17.63
C PRO A 53 -15.89 -6.76 -17.96
N PHE A 54 -15.27 -5.63 -17.60
CA PHE A 54 -13.83 -5.41 -17.78
C PHE A 54 -12.99 -5.97 -16.63
N LEU A 55 -13.58 -6.60 -15.61
CA LEU A 55 -12.87 -7.15 -14.46
C LEU A 55 -11.80 -8.18 -14.86
N THR A 56 -12.10 -9.07 -15.80
CA THR A 56 -11.14 -10.07 -16.30
C THR A 56 -9.95 -9.41 -17.03
N LEU A 57 -10.23 -8.36 -17.81
CA LEU A 57 -9.19 -7.56 -18.48
C LEU A 57 -8.34 -6.78 -17.47
N ALA A 58 -8.93 -6.24 -16.42
CA ALA A 58 -8.22 -5.56 -15.35
C ALA A 58 -7.29 -6.53 -14.59
N GLY A 59 -7.75 -7.75 -14.29
CA GLY A 59 -6.91 -8.79 -13.68
C GLY A 59 -5.71 -9.16 -14.56
N LEU A 60 -5.94 -9.34 -15.88
CA LEU A 60 -4.87 -9.56 -16.85
C LEU A 60 -3.88 -8.40 -16.91
N LEU A 61 -4.38 -7.16 -16.88
CA LEU A 61 -3.55 -5.96 -16.86
C LEU A 61 -2.68 -5.88 -15.60
N ILE A 62 -3.24 -6.18 -14.42
CA ILE A 62 -2.49 -6.23 -13.15
C ILE A 62 -1.37 -7.27 -13.25
N VAL A 63 -1.68 -8.48 -13.70
CA VAL A 63 -0.68 -9.55 -13.87
C VAL A 63 0.39 -9.13 -14.88
N TYR A 64 0.02 -8.52 -16.00
CA TYR A 64 0.96 -8.01 -17.00
C TYR A 64 1.89 -6.94 -16.41
N ILE A 65 1.35 -5.99 -15.64
CA ILE A 65 2.14 -4.94 -14.98
C ILE A 65 3.12 -5.57 -13.97
N TYR A 66 2.66 -6.48 -13.12
CA TYR A 66 3.52 -7.18 -12.17
C TYR A 66 4.58 -8.05 -12.85
N LYS A 67 4.30 -8.63 -14.01
CA LYS A 67 5.26 -9.45 -14.76
C LYS A 67 6.34 -8.59 -15.43
N ASN A 68 5.98 -7.45 -16.01
CA ASN A 68 6.94 -6.59 -16.73
C ASN A 68 7.69 -5.62 -15.81
N PHE A 69 7.02 -5.10 -14.78
CA PHE A 69 7.56 -4.04 -13.91
C PHE A 69 7.85 -4.51 -12.48
N GLY A 70 7.26 -5.63 -12.04
CA GLY A 70 7.35 -6.10 -10.66
C GLY A 70 8.75 -6.56 -10.25
N LYS A 71 9.49 -7.32 -11.08
CA LYS A 71 10.77 -7.95 -10.69
C LYS A 71 10.66 -8.60 -9.29
N ASP A 72 11.58 -8.31 -8.37
CA ASP A 72 11.52 -8.74 -6.97
C ASP A 72 10.22 -8.36 -6.23
N SER A 73 9.56 -7.28 -6.65
CA SER A 73 8.32 -6.74 -6.05
C SER A 73 7.14 -7.71 -6.10
N GLN A 74 7.21 -8.80 -6.88
CA GLN A 74 6.19 -9.85 -6.87
C GLN A 74 6.04 -10.54 -5.51
N LYS A 75 7.09 -10.55 -4.69
CA LYS A 75 7.04 -11.10 -3.33
C LYS A 75 6.21 -10.23 -2.35
N GLY A 76 5.86 -9.00 -2.72
CA GLY A 76 4.98 -8.13 -1.93
C GLY A 76 5.46 -7.94 -0.48
N MET A 77 4.58 -8.24 0.49
CA MET A 77 4.92 -8.20 1.91
C MET A 77 6.04 -9.16 2.32
N GLY A 78 6.28 -10.23 1.56
CA GLY A 78 7.41 -11.15 1.79
C GLY A 78 8.76 -10.43 1.72
N LEU A 79 8.89 -9.38 0.91
CA LEU A 79 10.12 -8.56 0.87
C LEU A 79 10.35 -7.78 2.15
N ILE A 80 9.28 -7.25 2.75
CA ILE A 80 9.34 -6.48 3.99
C ILE A 80 9.76 -7.42 5.13
N PHE A 81 9.21 -8.64 5.14
CA PHE A 81 9.56 -9.66 6.12
C PHE A 81 11.00 -10.18 5.93
N GLU A 82 11.43 -10.40 4.68
CA GLU A 82 12.83 -10.78 4.36
C GLU A 82 13.83 -9.67 4.74
N ALA A 83 13.49 -8.39 4.50
CA ALA A 83 14.32 -7.26 4.92
C ALA A 83 14.42 -7.14 6.45
N GLY A 84 13.32 -7.38 7.17
CA GLY A 84 13.29 -7.32 8.64
C GLY A 84 14.00 -8.47 9.34
N ASN A 85 13.91 -9.70 8.82
CA ASN A 85 14.45 -10.91 9.49
C ASN A 85 15.78 -11.43 8.91
N HIS A 86 16.03 -11.29 7.60
CA HIS A 86 17.11 -12.03 6.91
C HIS A 86 18.15 -11.12 6.25
N GLY A 87 18.13 -9.81 6.54
CA GLY A 87 19.19 -8.89 6.11
C GLY A 87 19.23 -8.61 4.60
N ARG A 88 18.08 -8.67 3.89
CA ARG A 88 18.01 -8.04 2.56
C ARG A 88 18.21 -6.53 2.75
N GLU A 89 19.31 -6.01 2.23
CA GLU A 89 19.66 -4.58 2.36
C GLU A 89 18.75 -3.66 1.51
N ASP A 90 18.14 -4.19 0.45
CA ASP A 90 17.41 -3.37 -0.52
C ASP A 90 15.93 -3.76 -0.70
N ILE A 91 15.05 -2.87 -0.25
CA ILE A 91 13.64 -2.88 -0.64
C ILE A 91 13.52 -2.14 -1.99
N PRO A 92 13.00 -2.78 -3.05
CA PRO A 92 12.86 -2.12 -4.33
C PRO A 92 11.91 -0.92 -4.20
N LYS A 93 12.42 0.30 -4.43
CA LYS A 93 11.64 1.56 -4.37
C LYS A 93 10.41 1.58 -5.29
N ARG A 94 10.39 0.68 -6.29
CA ARG A 94 9.29 0.48 -7.24
C ARG A 94 8.11 -0.28 -6.64
N LEU A 95 8.28 -0.92 -5.48
CA LEU A 95 7.25 -1.66 -4.77
C LEU A 95 6.07 -0.76 -4.40
N VAL A 96 6.36 0.41 -3.83
CA VAL A 96 5.34 1.38 -3.38
C VAL A 96 4.42 1.84 -4.53
N PRO A 97 4.93 2.42 -5.63
CA PRO A 97 4.04 2.88 -6.71
C PRO A 97 3.30 1.72 -7.39
N LEU A 98 3.91 0.53 -7.48
CA LEU A 98 3.28 -0.63 -8.09
C LEU A 98 2.10 -1.15 -7.23
N ILE A 99 2.26 -1.18 -5.90
CA ILE A 99 1.17 -1.55 -4.98
C ILE A 99 0.06 -0.51 -5.07
N VAL A 100 0.38 0.78 -4.97
CA VAL A 100 -0.63 1.86 -5.03
C VAL A 100 -1.48 1.76 -6.30
N PHE A 101 -0.83 1.68 -7.46
CA PHE A 101 -1.54 1.59 -8.74
C PHE A 101 -2.39 0.32 -8.84
N SER A 102 -1.85 -0.82 -8.39
CA SER A 102 -2.55 -2.09 -8.47
C SER A 102 -3.74 -2.15 -7.53
N THR A 103 -3.64 -1.55 -6.34
CA THR A 103 -4.77 -1.45 -5.39
C THR A 103 -5.88 -0.57 -5.92
N TRP A 104 -5.53 0.59 -6.49
CA TRP A 104 -6.46 1.49 -7.18
C TRP A 104 -7.16 0.80 -8.34
N LEU A 105 -6.40 0.13 -9.21
CA LEU A 105 -6.95 -0.60 -10.36
C LEU A 105 -7.86 -1.75 -9.91
N SER A 106 -7.47 -2.45 -8.84
CA SER A 106 -8.31 -3.52 -8.28
C SER A 106 -9.62 -2.96 -7.74
N HIS A 107 -9.61 -1.86 -6.99
CA HIS A 107 -10.83 -1.25 -6.45
C HIS A 107 -11.75 -0.67 -7.53
N LEU A 108 -11.17 -0.19 -8.63
CA LEU A 108 -11.93 0.33 -9.76
C LEU A 108 -12.81 -0.75 -10.40
N PHE A 109 -12.25 -1.95 -10.61
CA PHE A 109 -12.93 -3.02 -11.34
C PHE A 109 -13.59 -4.08 -10.46
N VAL A 110 -13.17 -4.23 -9.19
CA VAL A 110 -13.82 -5.15 -8.25
C VAL A 110 -15.22 -4.67 -7.94
N ALA A 111 -16.20 -5.51 -8.27
CA ALA A 111 -17.58 -5.31 -7.88
C ALA A 111 -17.68 -5.37 -6.35
N SER A 112 -18.15 -4.28 -5.74
CA SER A 112 -18.58 -4.31 -4.34
C SER A 112 -19.89 -5.09 -4.27
N VAL A 113 -19.82 -6.41 -4.06
CA VAL A 113 -20.98 -7.22 -3.67
C VAL A 113 -21.18 -7.01 -2.18
N GLY A 114 -21.68 -5.85 -1.78
CA GLY A 114 -21.71 -5.49 -0.36
C GLY A 114 -22.37 -4.18 0.03
N ARG A 115 -23.14 -3.53 -0.84
CA ARG A 115 -24.17 -2.58 -0.37
C ARG A 115 -25.47 -3.35 -0.26
N GLU A 116 -25.68 -3.85 0.94
CA GLU A 116 -26.98 -4.04 1.60
C GLU A 116 -28.20 -3.66 0.74
N VAL A 117 -29.04 -4.67 0.54
CA VAL A 117 -30.45 -4.54 0.17
C VAL A 117 -31.08 -3.57 1.16
N GLY A 118 -31.38 -2.35 0.72
CA GLY A 118 -32.07 -1.31 1.48
C GLY A 118 -33.12 -0.66 0.60
#